data_AF-A0A076HUS1-F1
#
_entry.id   AF-A0A076HUS1-F1
#
_cell.length_a   1.000
_cell.length_b   1.000
_cell.length_c   1.000
_cell.angle_alpha   90.00
_cell.angle_beta   90.00
_cell.angle_gamma   90.00
#
_symmetry.space_group_name_H-M   'P 1'
#
loop_
_entity.id
_entity.type
_entity.pdbx_description
1 polymer ?
#
loop_
_entity_poly.entity_id
_entity_poly.type
_entity_poly.pdbx_seq_one_letter_code
_entity_poly.pdbx_strand_id
1 'polypeptide(L)'
;MTNLQLFAARALWQLPTALWWVLGLFAGAIFSIQLEKELFPNTPAAVRVAHVVWKLCALLVPFLTMLWLWRITLLIEHPGWRLVWCIGSGVATVAMAGLALMLVVILLLA
;
A
#
# COMPACT_ATOMS: atom_id res chain seq x y z
N MET A 1 9.82 20.75 -20.07
CA MET A 1 9.59 19.84 -18.93
C MET A 1 10.65 20.15 -17.88
N THR A 2 10.25 20.44 -16.64
CA THR A 2 11.18 20.75 -15.56
C THR A 2 11.90 19.49 -15.07
N ASN A 3 13.13 19.60 -14.56
CA ASN A 3 13.89 18.46 -14.00
C ASN A 3 13.10 17.65 -12.95
N LEU A 4 12.18 18.32 -12.26
CA LEU A 4 11.25 17.74 -11.29
C LEU A 4 10.23 16.77 -11.94
N GLN A 5 9.71 17.09 -13.13
CA GLN A 5 8.80 16.21 -13.87
C GLN A 5 9.51 14.96 -14.40
N LEU A 6 10.76 15.10 -14.85
CA LEU A 6 11.60 13.98 -15.29
C LEU A 6 11.94 13.03 -14.13
N PHE A 7 12.23 13.58 -12.95
CA PHE A 7 12.44 12.80 -11.74
C PHE A 7 11.15 12.08 -11.32
N ALA A 8 10.01 12.79 -11.28
CA ALA A 8 8.72 12.20 -10.96
C ALA A 8 8.34 11.08 -11.94
N ALA A 9 8.58 11.27 -13.24
CA ALA A 9 8.33 10.26 -14.26
C ALA A 9 9.23 9.01 -14.07
N ARG A 10 10.52 9.18 -13.75
CA ARG A 10 11.41 8.05 -13.44
C ARG A 10 11.00 7.32 -12.15
N ALA A 11 10.60 8.06 -11.13
CA ALA A 11 10.10 7.48 -9.88
C ALA A 11 8.78 6.70 -10.12
N LEU A 12 7.88 7.25 -10.94
CA LEU A 12 6.64 6.58 -11.38
C LEU A 12 6.92 5.32 -12.21
N TRP A 13 7.96 5.32 -13.05
CA TRP A 13 8.38 4.12 -13.79
C TRP A 13 8.99 3.04 -12.91
N GLN A 14 9.52 3.41 -11.75
CA GLN A 14 10.07 2.47 -10.79
C GLN A 14 9.04 1.95 -9.78
N LEU A 15 7.80 2.46 -9.80
CA LEU A 15 6.71 1.85 -9.05
C LEU A 15 6.60 0.38 -9.48
N PRO A 16 6.63 -0.57 -8.54
CA PRO A 16 6.50 -1.97 -8.89
C PRO A 16 5.15 -2.14 -9.58
N THR A 17 5.12 -2.84 -10.72
CA THR A 17 3.87 -3.15 -11.42
C THR A 17 2.87 -3.83 -10.46
N ALA A 18 3.38 -4.61 -9.50
CA ALA A 18 2.62 -5.19 -8.41
C ALA A 18 1.86 -4.16 -7.55
N LEU A 19 2.42 -2.97 -7.31
CA LEU A 19 1.79 -1.93 -6.50
C LEU A 19 0.58 -1.32 -7.23
N TRP A 20 0.65 -1.18 -8.55
CA TRP A 20 -0.48 -0.79 -9.39
C TRP A 20 -1.60 -1.84 -9.39
N TRP A 21 -1.24 -3.12 -9.53
CA TRP A 21 -2.21 -4.21 -9.47
C TRP A 21 -2.89 -4.31 -8.10
N VAL A 22 -2.13 -4.17 -7.01
CA VAL A 22 -2.67 -4.21 -5.65
C VAL A 22 -3.56 -2.99 -5.36
N LEU A 23 -3.20 -1.79 -5.82
CA LEU A 23 -4.08 -0.62 -5.73
C LEU A 23 -5.37 -0.79 -6.53
N GLY A 24 -5.29 -1.35 -7.75
CA GLY A 24 -6.45 -1.66 -8.56
C GLY A 24 -7.38 -2.68 -7.89
N LEU A 25 -6.81 -3.75 -7.32
CA LEU A 25 -7.55 -4.74 -6.54
C LEU A 25 -8.17 -4.14 -5.28
N PHE A 26 -7.47 -3.24 -4.59
CA PHE A 26 -7.99 -2.56 -3.41
C PHE A 26 -9.18 -1.67 -3.74
N ALA A 27 -9.06 -0.84 -4.79
CA ALA A 27 -10.16 -0.01 -5.28
C ALA A 27 -11.35 -0.87 -5.71
N GLY A 28 -11.11 -1.94 -6.50
CA GLY A 28 -12.14 -2.88 -6.93
C GLY A 28 -12.85 -3.56 -5.76
N ALA A 29 -12.12 -3.97 -4.72
CA ALA A 29 -12.70 -4.55 -3.51
C ALA A 29 -13.58 -3.55 -2.75
N ILE A 30 -13.15 -2.28 -2.62
CA ILE A 30 -13.96 -1.23 -1.98
C ILE A 30 -15.24 -0.98 -2.75
N PHE A 31 -15.14 -0.82 -4.09
CA PHE A 31 -16.31 -0.64 -4.94
C PHE A 31 -17.24 -1.83 -4.84
N SER A 32 -16.72 -3.06 -4.88
CA SER A 32 -17.53 -4.27 -4.73
C SER A 32 -18.24 -4.31 -3.37
N ILE A 33 -17.58 -3.93 -2.27
CA ILE A 33 -18.20 -3.88 -0.93
C ILE A 33 -19.30 -2.81 -0.87
N GLN A 34 -19.09 -1.62 -1.46
CA GLN A 34 -20.13 -0.58 -1.49
C GLN A 34 -21.31 -0.99 -2.36
N LEU A 35 -21.05 -1.53 -3.55
CA LEU A 35 -22.07 -1.97 -4.49
C LEU A 35 -22.92 -3.11 -3.90
N GLU A 36 -22.30 -4.04 -3.18
CA GLU A 36 -22.98 -5.16 -2.53
C GLU A 36 -23.86 -4.68 -1.36
N LYS A 37 -23.42 -3.66 -0.60
CA LYS A 37 -24.24 -3.01 0.44
C LYS A 37 -25.46 -2.29 -0.13
N GLU A 38 -25.35 -1.70 -1.32
CA GLU A 38 -26.45 -0.99 -1.97
C GLU A 38 -27.42 -1.91 -2.71
N LEU A 39 -26.94 -2.94 -3.43
CA LEU A 39 -27.78 -3.81 -4.26
C LEU A 39 -28.26 -5.09 -3.55
N PHE A 40 -27.49 -5.64 -2.62
CA PHE A 40 -27.78 -6.96 -2.05
C PHE A 40 -27.51 -7.04 -0.53
N PRO A 41 -28.30 -6.32 0.30
CA PRO A 41 -28.06 -6.19 1.74
C PRO A 41 -28.10 -7.51 2.53
N ASN A 42 -28.64 -8.59 1.96
CA ASN A 42 -28.89 -9.86 2.65
C ASN A 42 -28.03 -11.04 2.17
N THR A 43 -26.93 -10.81 1.43
CA THR A 43 -26.07 -11.90 0.91
C THR A 43 -24.75 -11.99 1.70
N PRO A 44 -24.65 -12.85 2.73
CA PRO A 44 -23.51 -12.85 3.64
C PRO A 44 -22.21 -13.46 3.07
N ALA A 45 -22.29 -14.19 1.95
CA ALA A 45 -21.17 -14.98 1.44
C ALA A 45 -20.16 -14.16 0.62
N ALA A 46 -20.59 -13.23 -0.24
CA ALA A 46 -19.71 -12.45 -1.08
C ALA A 46 -19.01 -11.31 -0.30
N VAL A 47 -19.69 -10.73 0.70
CA VAL A 47 -19.12 -9.79 1.68
C VAL A 47 -17.87 -10.33 2.37
N ARG A 48 -17.83 -11.65 2.66
CA ARG A 48 -16.73 -12.28 3.39
C ARG A 48 -15.47 -12.39 2.52
N VAL A 49 -15.63 -12.75 1.25
CA VAL A 49 -14.51 -12.82 0.28
C VAL A 49 -13.96 -11.42 -0.01
N ALA A 50 -14.84 -10.44 -0.23
CA ALA A 50 -14.43 -9.06 -0.47
C ALA A 50 -13.70 -8.45 0.73
N HIS A 51 -14.12 -8.77 1.97
CA HIS A 51 -13.39 -8.37 3.18
C HIS A 51 -12.01 -9.02 3.29
N VAL A 52 -11.87 -10.30 2.93
CA VAL A 52 -10.56 -10.98 2.94
C VAL A 52 -9.62 -10.36 1.91
N VAL A 53 -10.11 -10.10 0.70
CA VAL A 53 -9.33 -9.42 -0.36
C VAL A 53 -8.95 -8.00 0.07
N TRP A 54 -9.87 -7.25 0.67
CA TRP A 54 -9.60 -5.92 1.20
C TRP A 54 -8.53 -5.94 2.32
N LYS A 55 -8.63 -6.86 3.29
CA LYS A 55 -7.64 -7.04 4.36
C LYS A 55 -6.26 -7.41 3.80
N LEU A 56 -6.21 -8.34 2.85
CA LEU A 56 -4.95 -8.74 2.19
C LEU A 56 -4.32 -7.57 1.45
N CYS A 57 -5.11 -6.81 0.68
CA CYS A 57 -4.63 -5.64 -0.03
C CYS A 57 -4.17 -4.54 0.93
N ALA A 58 -4.91 -4.28 2.01
CA ALA A 58 -4.52 -3.31 3.04
C ALA A 58 -3.18 -3.65 3.72
N LEU A 59 -2.80 -4.93 3.76
CA LEU A 59 -1.53 -5.41 4.31
C LEU A 59 -0.41 -5.41 3.24
N LEU A 60 -0.73 -5.76 1.99
CA LEU A 60 0.20 -5.81 0.86
C LEU A 60 0.62 -4.42 0.34
N VAL A 61 -0.30 -3.47 0.20
CA VAL A 61 -0.01 -2.10 -0.25
C VAL A 61 1.15 -1.50 0.52
N PRO A 62 1.09 -1.39 1.86
CA PRO A 62 2.15 -0.70 2.58
C PRO A 62 3.47 -1.46 2.59
N PHE A 63 3.44 -2.79 2.55
CA PHE A 63 4.65 -3.61 2.42
C PHE A 63 5.36 -3.33 1.09
N LEU A 64 4.60 -3.29 0.00
CA LEU A 64 5.12 -2.93 -1.33
C LEU A 64 5.62 -1.48 -1.39
N THR A 65 4.92 -0.55 -0.74
CA THR A 65 5.34 0.86 -0.64
C THR A 65 6.65 1.00 0.12
N MET A 66 6.82 0.26 1.21
CA MET A 66 8.07 0.24 1.98
C MET A 66 9.24 -0.30 1.15
N LEU A 67 9.05 -1.41 0.43
CA LEU A 67 10.08 -1.95 -0.47
C LEU A 67 10.46 -0.95 -1.58
N TRP A 68 9.48 -0.24 -2.11
CA TRP A 68 9.71 0.80 -3.12
C TRP A 68 10.48 2.01 -2.55
N LEU A 69 10.10 2.49 -1.35
CA LEU A 69 10.83 3.54 -0.62
C LEU A 69 12.30 3.18 -0.39
N TRP A 70 12.57 1.91 -0.08
CA TRP A 70 13.93 1.38 0.07
C TRP A 70 14.70 1.30 -1.26
N ARG A 71 14.03 1.08 -2.39
CA ARG A 71 14.68 1.14 -3.70
C ARG A 71 15.04 2.57 -4.09
N ILE A 72 14.16 3.53 -3.82
CA ILE A 72 14.41 4.95 -4.12
C ILE A 72 15.56 5.50 -3.28
N THR A 73 15.60 5.20 -1.99
CA THR A 73 16.72 5.63 -1.11
C THR A 73 18.09 5.20 -1.65
N LEU A 74 18.18 3.99 -2.22
CA LEU A 74 19.44 3.47 -2.80
C LEU A 74 19.83 4.14 -4.12
N LEU A 75 18.87 4.75 -4.83
CA LEU A 75 19.10 5.44 -6.10
C LEU A 75 19.45 6.92 -5.94
N ILE A 76 19.32 7.47 -4.73
CA ILE A 76 19.67 8.86 -4.45
C ILE A 76 21.18 8.93 -4.19
N GLU A 77 21.90 9.52 -5.14
CA GLU A 77 23.35 9.74 -5.05
C GLU A 77 23.72 10.82 -4.02
N HIS A 78 22.83 11.78 -3.77
CA HIS A 78 23.12 12.93 -2.92
C HIS A 78 23.02 12.56 -1.43
N PRO A 79 24.10 12.67 -0.63
CA PRO A 79 24.16 12.11 0.73
C PRO A 79 23.15 12.76 1.70
N GLY A 80 22.94 14.08 1.62
CA GLY A 80 21.95 14.78 2.45
C GLY A 80 20.51 14.33 2.18
N TRP A 81 20.14 14.16 0.92
CA TRP A 81 18.81 13.66 0.54
C TRP A 81 18.64 12.18 0.86
N ARG A 82 19.69 11.38 0.68
CA ARG A 82 19.68 9.96 1.06
C ARG A 82 19.38 9.79 2.55
N LEU A 83 19.95 10.65 3.41
CA LEU A 83 19.73 10.62 4.85
C LEU A 83 18.27 10.95 5.23
N VAL A 84 17.68 11.97 4.59
CA VAL A 84 16.25 12.31 4.76
C VAL A 84 15.34 11.14 4.36
N TRP A 85 15.61 10.51 3.21
CA TRP A 85 14.83 9.37 2.75
C TRP A 85 15.07 8.09 3.56
N CYS A 86 16.26 7.88 4.12
CA CYS A 86 16.54 6.80 5.07
C CYS A 86 15.75 6.98 6.38
N ILE A 87 15.68 8.20 6.92
CA ILE A 87 14.86 8.48 8.11
C ILE A 87 13.38 8.29 7.78
N GLY A 88 12.91 8.83 6.65
CA GLY A 88 11.51 8.68 6.22
C GLY A 88 11.10 7.22 6.00
N SER A 89 11.94 6.42 5.35
CA SER A 89 11.71 4.98 5.18
C SER A 89 11.76 4.22 6.51
N GLY A 90 12.66 4.59 7.43
CA GLY A 90 12.71 4.04 8.78
C GLY A 90 11.42 4.30 9.58
N VAL A 91 10.94 5.54 9.58
CA VAL A 91 9.66 5.92 10.23
C VAL A 91 8.48 5.17 9.60
N ALA A 92 8.43 5.10 8.27
CA ALA A 92 7.40 4.35 7.56
C ALA A 92 7.45 2.84 7.92
N THR A 93 8.64 2.28 8.08
CA THR A 93 8.82 0.87 8.49
C THR A 93 8.26 0.61 9.89
N VAL A 94 8.58 1.49 10.85
CA VAL A 94 8.08 1.37 12.24
C VAL A 94 6.57 1.54 12.30
N ALA A 95 6.03 2.53 11.60
CA ALA A 95 4.59 2.73 11.50
C ALA A 95 3.89 1.50 10.90
N MET A 96 4.50 0.89 9.88
CA MET A 96 3.95 -0.31 9.25
C MET A 96 4.04 -1.55 10.13
N ALA A 97 5.11 -1.73 10.88
CA ALA A 97 5.21 -2.78 11.87
C ALA A 97 4.11 -2.63 12.94
N GLY A 98 3.87 -1.40 13.42
CA GLY A 98 2.79 -1.11 14.37
C GLY A 98 1.39 -1.41 13.82
N LEU A 99 1.12 -1.02 12.56
CA LEU A 99 -0.14 -1.33 11.88
C LEU A 99 -0.35 -2.83 11.68
N ALA A 100 0.69 -3.56 11.27
CA ALA A 100 0.63 -5.01 11.13
C ALA A 100 0.37 -5.68 12.49
N LEU A 101 1.00 -5.20 13.56
CA LEU A 101 0.82 -5.73 14.91
C LEU A 101 -0.59 -5.49 15.44
N MET A 102 -1.16 -4.29 15.22
CA MET A 102 -2.56 -4.01 15.51
C MET A 102 -3.51 -4.91 14.73
N LEU A 103 -3.27 -5.10 13.43
CA LEU A 103 -4.09 -5.97 12.59
C LEU A 103 -4.06 -7.43 13.07
N VAL A 104 -2.90 -7.93 13.47
CA VAL A 104 -2.74 -9.27 14.06
C VAL A 104 -3.50 -9.38 15.38
N VAL A 105 -3.39 -8.39 16.26
CA VAL A 105 -4.14 -8.35 17.53
C VAL A 105 -5.65 -8.35 17.29
N ILE A 106 -6.15 -7.54 16.35
CA ILE A 106 -7.57 -7.50 15.97
C ILE A 106 -8.02 -8.85 15.39
N LEU A 107 -7.19 -9.50 14.57
CA LEU A 107 -7.49 -10.82 13.99
C LEU A 107 -7.48 -11.96 15.02
N LEU A 108 -6.66 -11.87 16.07
CA LEU A 108 -6.61 -12.87 17.15
C LEU A 108 -7.75 -12.72 18.16
N LEU A 109 -8.31 -11.51 18.30
CA LEU A 109 -9.39 -11.19 19.26
C LEU A 109 -10.80 -11.28 18.66
N ALA A 110 -10.94 -11.39 17.33
CA ALA A 110 -12.22 -11.46 16.61
C ALA A 110 -12.60 -12.90 16.23
#